data_AF-A0A0R3WWP7-F1
#
_entry.id   AF-A0A0R3WWP7-F1
#
_cell.length_a   1.000
_cell.length_b   1.000
_cell.length_c   1.000
_cell.angle_alpha   90.00
_cell.angle_beta   90.00
_cell.angle_gamma   90.00
#
_symmetry.space_group_name_H-M   'P 1'
#
loop_
_entity.id
_entity.type
_entity.pdbx_description
1 polymer ?
#
loop_
_entity_poly.entity_id
_entity_poly.type
_entity_poly.pdbx_seq_one_letter_code
_entity_poly.pdbx_strand_id
1 'polypeptide(L)'
;LSAGHEETVDHLLDLCKRDQLDDAVSLEALISSVNFFNKIHTTHVVPALNALSESMNCTEMMTNFARITLACSEAVTVGASCLAAFTGQPLDIVDPESGVGAETGLPKVIAHMGQLSASIRAHSRCIRRRLPSNSESQPLCFPPGLSVRLDLALYQLVICARCVYATTKSTAQMVATQMAEQTGLDAAMVIRECLAPTVEGVLAETDTPVSSTTPPETSL
;
A
#
# COMPACT_ATOMS: atom_id res chain seq x y z
N LEU A 1 25.96 -26.34 4.88
CA LEU A 1 26.00 -27.14 6.13
C LEU A 1 24.84 -28.15 6.21
N SER A 2 23.65 -27.92 5.60
CA SER A 2 22.57 -28.93 5.56
C SER A 2 22.71 -30.01 4.48
N ALA A 3 23.41 -29.71 3.38
CA ALA A 3 23.53 -30.62 2.22
C ALA A 3 23.98 -32.05 2.59
N GLY A 4 24.90 -32.21 3.53
CA GLY A 4 25.33 -33.54 3.99
C GLY A 4 24.29 -34.30 4.83
N HIS A 5 23.40 -33.58 5.53
CA HIS A 5 22.29 -34.18 6.27
C HIS A 5 21.13 -34.56 5.35
N GLU A 6 20.88 -33.76 4.32
CA GLU A 6 19.89 -34.05 3.26
C GLU A 6 20.32 -35.30 2.46
N GLU A 7 21.58 -35.34 2.02
CA GLU A 7 22.17 -36.47 1.28
C GLU A 7 22.16 -37.78 2.10
N THR A 8 22.35 -37.70 3.43
CA THR A 8 22.26 -38.86 4.33
C THR A 8 20.83 -39.42 4.39
N VAL A 9 19.82 -38.54 4.43
CA VAL A 9 18.40 -38.94 4.43
C VAL A 9 18.02 -39.54 3.08
N ASP A 10 18.45 -38.92 1.98
CA ASP A 10 18.20 -39.43 0.62
C ASP A 10 18.85 -40.79 0.39
N HIS A 11 20.09 -41.00 0.87
CA HIS A 11 20.78 -42.27 0.77
C HIS A 11 20.03 -43.41 1.49
N LEU A 12 19.53 -43.16 2.70
CA LEU A 12 18.77 -44.15 3.48
C LEU A 12 17.38 -44.38 2.89
N LEU A 13 16.72 -43.35 2.33
CA LEU A 13 15.49 -43.51 1.56
C LEU A 13 15.71 -44.40 0.33
N ASP A 14 16.84 -44.27 -0.36
CA ASP A 14 17.16 -45.09 -1.52
C ASP A 14 17.54 -46.53 -1.16
N LEU A 15 18.14 -46.77 0.00
CA LEU A 15 18.34 -48.14 0.53
C LEU A 15 16.99 -48.78 0.91
N CYS A 16 16.08 -48.00 1.51
CA CYS A 16 14.73 -48.44 1.85
C CYS A 16 13.92 -48.82 0.60
N LYS A 17 13.93 -47.98 -0.45
CA LYS A 17 13.27 -48.27 -1.73
C LYS A 17 13.79 -49.53 -2.42
N ARG A 18 15.04 -49.89 -2.17
CA ARG A 18 15.71 -51.07 -2.75
C ARG A 18 15.59 -52.33 -1.88
N ASP A 19 14.90 -52.26 -0.74
CA ASP A 19 14.79 -53.33 0.26
C ASP A 19 16.15 -53.80 0.78
N GLN A 20 17.11 -52.85 0.90
CA GLN A 20 18.50 -53.08 1.30
C GLN A 20 18.81 -52.50 2.69
N LEU A 21 17.78 -52.29 3.50
CA LEU A 21 17.91 -51.78 4.86
C LEU A 21 17.84 -52.97 5.80
N ASP A 22 19.01 -53.51 6.15
CA ASP A 22 19.16 -54.66 7.04
C ASP A 22 19.87 -54.28 8.36
N ASP A 23 20.01 -55.25 9.27
CA ASP A 23 20.58 -55.06 10.60
C ASP A 23 22.07 -54.63 10.59
N ALA A 24 22.75 -54.71 9.44
CA ALA A 24 24.15 -54.30 9.29
C ALA A 24 24.29 -52.80 8.93
N VAL A 25 23.20 -52.13 8.54
CA VAL A 25 23.22 -50.71 8.16
C VAL A 25 23.22 -49.82 9.41
N SER A 26 24.28 -49.04 9.58
CA SER A 26 24.39 -48.09 10.70
C SER A 26 23.41 -46.91 10.55
N LEU A 27 22.63 -46.63 11.61
CA LEU A 27 21.69 -45.51 11.68
C LEU A 27 22.25 -44.26 12.37
N GLU A 28 23.51 -44.27 12.81
CA GLU A 28 24.12 -43.15 13.53
C GLU A 28 24.10 -41.84 12.73
N ALA A 29 24.32 -41.92 11.42
CA ALA A 29 24.25 -40.77 10.54
C ALA A 29 22.83 -40.20 10.41
N LEU A 30 21.80 -41.06 10.46
CA LEU A 30 20.40 -40.64 10.49
C LEU A 30 20.05 -39.94 11.79
N ILE A 31 20.44 -40.53 12.92
CA ILE A 31 20.21 -39.96 14.25
C ILE A 31 20.86 -38.58 14.35
N SER A 32 22.11 -38.45 13.86
CA SER A 32 22.81 -37.16 13.77
C SER A 32 22.06 -36.14 12.91
N SER A 33 21.53 -36.56 11.76
CA SER A 33 20.77 -35.69 10.86
C SER A 33 19.43 -35.25 11.44
N VAL A 34 18.69 -36.16 12.08
CA VAL A 34 17.44 -35.85 12.80
C VAL A 34 17.71 -34.87 13.94
N ASN A 35 18.78 -35.08 14.72
CA ASN A 35 19.16 -34.17 15.78
C ASN A 35 19.58 -32.79 15.25
N PHE A 36 20.27 -32.73 14.11
CA PHE A 36 20.59 -31.48 13.43
C PHE A 36 19.32 -30.72 13.03
N PHE A 37 18.39 -31.37 12.33
CA PHE A 37 17.14 -30.71 11.92
C PHE A 37 16.26 -30.33 13.12
N ASN A 38 16.23 -31.15 14.17
CA ASN A 38 15.54 -30.80 15.41
C ASN A 38 16.19 -29.58 16.08
N LYS A 39 17.53 -29.49 16.08
CA LYS A 39 18.25 -28.31 16.57
C LYS A 39 17.97 -27.07 15.73
N ILE A 40 17.95 -27.18 14.40
CA ILE A 40 17.57 -26.07 13.52
C ILE A 40 16.13 -25.64 13.80
N HIS A 41 15.21 -26.59 13.91
CA HIS A 41 13.80 -26.34 14.22
C HIS A 41 13.66 -25.62 15.57
N THR A 42 14.27 -26.13 16.63
CA THR A 42 14.17 -25.57 17.99
C THR A 42 14.94 -24.28 18.22
N THR A 43 16.06 -24.07 17.53
CA THR A 43 16.96 -22.92 17.77
C THR A 43 16.71 -21.78 16.80
N HIS A 44 16.20 -22.05 15.59
CA HIS A 44 16.00 -21.03 14.56
C HIS A 44 14.53 -20.88 14.15
N VAL A 45 13.82 -21.98 13.92
CA VAL A 45 12.44 -21.92 13.40
C VAL A 45 11.44 -21.56 14.52
N VAL A 46 11.46 -22.28 15.63
CA VAL A 46 10.57 -22.04 16.79
C VAL A 46 10.77 -20.65 17.38
N PRO A 47 12.00 -20.14 17.60
CA PRO A 47 12.19 -18.78 18.09
C PRO A 47 11.80 -17.72 17.06
N ALA A 48 11.97 -17.95 15.76
CA ALA A 48 11.47 -17.02 14.73
C ALA A 48 9.94 -16.99 14.68
N LEU A 49 9.29 -18.15 14.78
CA LEU A 49 7.82 -18.27 14.88
C LEU A 49 7.28 -17.72 16.21
N ASN A 50 8.04 -17.83 17.29
CA ASN A 50 7.67 -17.29 18.60
C ASN A 50 8.03 -15.80 18.75
N ALA A 51 9.02 -15.28 18.03
CA ALA A 51 9.23 -13.84 17.86
C ALA A 51 8.08 -13.21 17.04
N LEU A 52 7.44 -14.01 16.17
CA LEU A 52 6.14 -13.69 15.59
C LEU A 52 4.98 -13.66 16.63
N SER A 53 5.20 -13.92 17.92
CA SER A 53 4.17 -13.70 18.95
C SER A 53 3.86 -12.20 19.16
N GLU A 54 4.68 -11.29 18.63
CA GLU A 54 4.34 -9.86 18.46
C GLU A 54 3.69 -9.55 17.09
N SER A 55 3.37 -10.57 16.30
CA SER A 55 2.65 -10.36 15.03
C SER A 55 1.16 -10.14 15.31
N MET A 56 0.68 -8.95 14.98
CA MET A 56 -0.73 -8.63 15.05
C MET A 56 -1.44 -9.24 13.85
N ASN A 57 -2.64 -9.80 14.05
CA ASN A 57 -3.51 -10.13 12.91
C ASN A 57 -3.88 -8.84 12.19
N CYS A 58 -3.24 -8.60 11.05
CA CYS A 58 -3.40 -7.40 10.24
C CYS A 58 -4.48 -7.56 9.16
N THR A 59 -5.22 -8.67 9.15
CA THR A 59 -6.23 -8.93 8.11
C THR A 59 -7.29 -7.83 8.09
N GLU A 60 -7.80 -7.44 9.26
CA GLU A 60 -8.78 -6.36 9.38
C GLU A 60 -8.16 -5.00 9.02
N MET A 61 -6.96 -4.71 9.53
CA MET A 61 -6.22 -3.48 9.22
C MET A 61 -6.01 -3.31 7.72
N MET A 62 -5.52 -4.34 7.03
CA MET A 62 -5.29 -4.31 5.58
C MET A 62 -6.60 -4.22 4.80
N THR A 63 -7.68 -4.84 5.30
CA THR A 63 -9.02 -4.70 4.74
C THR A 63 -9.51 -3.25 4.82
N ASN A 64 -9.38 -2.63 5.98
CA ASN A 64 -9.78 -1.25 6.21
C ASN A 64 -8.92 -0.29 5.39
N PHE A 65 -7.60 -0.50 5.37
CA PHE A 65 -6.67 0.26 4.53
C PHE A 65 -7.07 0.22 3.06
N ALA A 66 -7.32 -0.96 2.50
CA ALA A 66 -7.74 -1.11 1.11
C ALA A 66 -9.10 -0.44 0.81
N ARG A 67 -10.03 -0.47 1.78
CA ARG A 67 -11.34 0.19 1.66
C ARG A 67 -11.21 1.71 1.67
N ILE A 68 -10.48 2.27 2.63
CA ILE A 68 -10.31 3.72 2.77
C ILE A 68 -9.53 4.29 1.58
N THR A 69 -8.43 3.65 1.19
CA THR A 69 -7.65 4.07 0.01
C THR A 69 -8.49 4.09 -1.26
N LEU A 70 -9.36 3.08 -1.46
CA LEU A 70 -10.28 3.03 -2.59
C LEU A 70 -11.27 4.20 -2.55
N ALA A 71 -11.91 4.45 -1.41
CA ALA A 71 -12.85 5.56 -1.24
C ALA A 71 -12.17 6.92 -1.50
N CYS A 72 -10.95 7.13 -1.00
CA CYS A 72 -10.18 8.34 -1.28
C CYS A 72 -9.86 8.48 -2.77
N SER A 73 -9.51 7.39 -3.46
CA SER A 73 -9.25 7.43 -4.92
C SER A 73 -10.49 7.82 -5.73
N GLU A 74 -11.67 7.39 -5.29
CA GLU A 74 -12.95 7.76 -5.90
C GLU A 74 -13.24 9.25 -5.66
N ALA A 75 -13.04 9.73 -4.42
CA ALA A 75 -13.21 11.15 -4.09
C ALA A 75 -12.26 12.06 -4.90
N VAL A 76 -10.99 11.66 -5.05
CA VAL A 76 -10.00 12.41 -5.87
C VAL A 76 -10.42 12.40 -7.33
N THR A 77 -10.87 11.26 -7.87
CA THR A 77 -11.33 11.17 -9.27
C THR A 77 -12.53 12.07 -9.51
N VAL A 78 -13.53 12.04 -8.62
CA VAL A 78 -14.73 12.88 -8.74
C VAL A 78 -14.37 14.36 -8.69
N GLY A 79 -13.54 14.77 -7.73
CA GLY A 79 -13.11 16.17 -7.65
C GLY A 79 -12.30 16.61 -8.86
N ALA A 80 -11.40 15.78 -9.37
CA ALA A 80 -10.65 16.05 -10.60
C ALA A 80 -11.59 16.23 -11.81
N SER A 81 -12.59 15.35 -11.97
CA SER A 81 -13.60 15.46 -13.02
C SER A 81 -14.46 16.71 -12.89
N CYS A 82 -14.84 17.09 -11.68
CA CYS A 82 -15.57 18.34 -11.44
C CYS A 82 -14.70 19.56 -11.81
N LEU A 83 -13.43 19.58 -11.42
CA LEU A 83 -12.51 20.66 -11.79
C LEU A 83 -12.31 20.74 -13.31
N ALA A 84 -12.20 19.60 -13.99
CA ALA A 84 -12.15 19.56 -15.45
C ALA A 84 -13.41 20.18 -16.06
N ALA A 85 -14.60 19.78 -15.58
CA ALA A 85 -15.87 20.32 -16.04
C ALA A 85 -16.00 21.83 -15.80
N PHE A 86 -15.65 22.32 -14.61
CA PHE A 86 -15.73 23.74 -14.26
C PHE A 86 -14.77 24.63 -15.06
N THR A 87 -13.67 24.06 -15.55
CA THR A 87 -12.65 24.78 -16.34
C THR A 87 -12.70 24.46 -17.83
N GLY A 88 -13.78 23.81 -18.29
CA GLY A 88 -14.00 23.49 -19.71
C GLY A 88 -12.99 22.51 -20.29
N GLN A 89 -12.27 21.74 -19.45
CA GLN A 89 -11.35 20.71 -19.92
C GLN A 89 -12.12 19.44 -20.33
N PRO A 90 -11.61 18.67 -21.29
CA PRO A 90 -12.19 17.38 -21.64
C PRO A 90 -12.15 16.45 -20.42
N LEU A 91 -13.25 15.75 -20.10
CA LEU A 91 -13.30 14.82 -18.96
C LEU A 91 -12.30 13.67 -19.10
N ASP A 92 -11.94 13.30 -20.33
CA ASP A 92 -10.94 12.30 -20.65
C ASP A 92 -9.55 12.66 -20.09
N ILE A 93 -9.29 13.92 -19.73
CA ILE A 93 -8.03 14.32 -19.06
C ILE A 93 -7.84 13.63 -17.70
N VAL A 94 -8.92 13.18 -17.05
CA VAL A 94 -8.87 12.44 -15.78
C VAL A 94 -8.64 10.95 -16.01
N ASP A 95 -8.87 10.46 -17.24
CA ASP A 95 -8.59 9.08 -17.61
C ASP A 95 -7.09 8.92 -17.90
N PRO A 96 -6.35 8.13 -17.09
CA PRO A 96 -4.92 7.91 -17.31
C PRO A 96 -4.59 7.26 -18.66
N GLU A 97 -5.55 6.59 -19.32
CA GLU A 97 -5.34 5.87 -20.58
C GLU A 97 -5.69 6.70 -21.83
N SER A 98 -6.29 7.89 -21.67
CA SER A 98 -6.83 8.67 -22.80
C SER A 98 -5.78 9.28 -23.72
N GLY A 99 -4.52 9.35 -23.26
CA GLY A 99 -3.45 10.06 -23.97
C GLY A 99 -3.63 11.58 -24.02
N VAL A 100 -4.68 12.13 -23.40
CA VAL A 100 -4.94 13.57 -23.28
C VAL A 100 -3.96 14.15 -22.27
N GLY A 101 -2.82 14.62 -22.76
CA GLY A 101 -1.77 15.23 -21.95
C GLY A 101 -1.90 16.75 -21.86
N ALA A 102 -1.60 17.30 -20.68
CA ALA A 102 -1.38 18.72 -20.50
C ALA A 102 0.05 18.98 -20.02
N GLU A 103 0.73 19.94 -20.64
CA GLU A 103 2.14 20.19 -20.39
C GLU A 103 2.39 20.94 -19.07
N THR A 104 1.48 21.81 -18.66
CA THR A 104 1.60 22.65 -17.45
C THR A 104 0.24 23.06 -16.86
N GLY A 105 0.26 23.65 -15.66
CA GLY A 105 -0.91 24.28 -15.04
C GLY A 105 -1.95 23.30 -14.47
N LEU A 106 -3.18 23.81 -14.30
CA LEU A 106 -4.28 23.05 -13.68
C LEU A 106 -4.66 21.79 -14.46
N PRO A 107 -4.73 21.80 -15.81
CA PRO A 107 -5.05 20.59 -16.56
C PRO A 107 -4.03 19.45 -16.30
N LYS A 108 -2.74 19.78 -16.13
CA LYS A 108 -1.72 18.79 -15.75
C LYS A 108 -1.93 18.25 -14.34
N VAL A 109 -2.28 19.12 -13.40
CA VAL A 109 -2.62 18.71 -12.03
C VAL A 109 -3.82 17.76 -12.02
N ILE A 110 -4.86 18.06 -12.81
CA ILE A 110 -6.03 17.19 -12.98
C ILE A 110 -5.62 15.83 -13.57
N ALA A 111 -4.79 15.81 -14.61
CA ALA A 111 -4.27 14.56 -15.20
C ALA A 111 -3.48 13.73 -14.17
N HIS A 112 -2.62 14.36 -13.37
CA HIS A 112 -1.89 13.70 -12.30
C HIS A 112 -2.82 13.14 -11.21
N MET A 113 -3.94 13.81 -10.89
CA MET A 113 -4.95 13.28 -9.96
C MET A 113 -5.64 12.02 -10.53
N GLY A 114 -5.90 11.99 -11.84
CA GLY A 114 -6.39 10.80 -12.54
C GLY A 114 -5.42 9.62 -12.45
N GLN A 115 -4.14 9.87 -12.76
CA GLN A 115 -3.06 8.87 -12.65
C GLN A 115 -2.86 8.36 -11.22
N LEU A 116 -2.83 9.27 -10.24
CA LEU A 116 -2.75 8.93 -8.81
C LEU A 116 -3.91 8.02 -8.41
N SER A 117 -5.13 8.40 -8.78
CA SER A 117 -6.34 7.63 -8.45
C SER A 117 -6.31 6.24 -9.08
N ALA A 118 -5.87 6.13 -10.34
CA ALA A 118 -5.75 4.84 -11.02
C ALA A 118 -4.70 3.93 -10.37
N SER A 119 -3.55 4.49 -10.01
CA SER A 119 -2.50 3.78 -9.27
C SER A 119 -3.03 3.26 -7.93
N ILE A 120 -3.71 4.10 -7.14
CA ILE A 120 -4.30 3.69 -5.87
C ILE A 120 -5.33 2.56 -6.09
N ARG A 121 -6.24 2.71 -7.04
CA ARG A 121 -7.22 1.66 -7.37
C ARG A 121 -6.55 0.33 -7.72
N ALA A 122 -5.49 0.34 -8.51
CA ALA A 122 -4.75 -0.86 -8.87
C ALA A 122 -4.13 -1.53 -7.63
N HIS A 123 -3.46 -0.76 -6.76
CA HIS A 123 -2.85 -1.28 -5.54
C HIS A 123 -3.89 -1.77 -4.52
N SER A 124 -4.98 -1.03 -4.29
CA SER A 124 -6.07 -1.46 -3.39
C SER A 124 -6.74 -2.75 -3.88
N ARG A 125 -6.91 -2.93 -5.20
CA ARG A 125 -7.40 -4.20 -5.78
C ARG A 125 -6.39 -5.34 -5.58
N CYS A 126 -5.10 -5.09 -5.76
CA CYS A 126 -4.05 -6.07 -5.50
C CYS A 126 -4.03 -6.52 -4.03
N ILE A 127 -4.18 -5.58 -3.08
CA ILE A 127 -4.30 -5.90 -1.65
C ILE A 127 -5.53 -6.76 -1.43
N ARG A 128 -6.71 -6.34 -1.89
CA ARG A 128 -7.96 -7.09 -1.72
C ARG A 128 -7.90 -8.52 -2.24
N ARG A 129 -7.25 -8.76 -3.38
CA ARG A 129 -7.08 -10.10 -3.96
C ARG A 129 -6.19 -11.03 -3.12
N ARG A 130 -5.33 -10.46 -2.27
CA ARG A 130 -4.39 -11.20 -1.42
C ARG A 130 -4.87 -11.35 0.02
N LEU A 131 -6.03 -10.76 0.38
CA LEU A 131 -6.61 -10.91 1.71
C LEU A 131 -7.18 -12.34 1.87
N PRO A 132 -6.98 -12.98 3.04
CA PRO A 132 -7.68 -14.19 3.43
C PRO A 132 -9.19 -14.00 3.25
N SER A 133 -9.83 -14.88 2.49
CA SER A 133 -11.26 -14.79 2.14
C SER A 133 -12.12 -15.79 2.91
N ASN A 134 -11.51 -16.85 3.45
CA ASN A 134 -12.19 -17.92 4.16
C ASN A 134 -11.66 -18.04 5.60
N SER A 135 -12.48 -18.55 6.51
CA SER A 135 -12.09 -18.78 7.92
C SER A 135 -10.96 -19.80 8.10
N GLU A 136 -10.70 -20.63 7.07
CA GLU A 136 -9.61 -21.62 7.06
C GLU A 136 -8.28 -21.05 6.56
N SER A 137 -8.28 -19.86 5.95
CA SER A 137 -7.04 -19.24 5.46
C SER A 137 -6.24 -18.61 6.59
N GLN A 138 -4.93 -18.81 6.56
CA GLN A 138 -4.02 -18.25 7.56
C GLN A 138 -4.12 -16.72 7.60
N PRO A 139 -4.25 -16.10 8.78
CA PRO A 139 -4.35 -14.65 8.90
C PRO A 139 -3.07 -13.96 8.42
N LEU A 140 -3.21 -12.74 7.91
CA LEU A 140 -2.06 -11.91 7.58
C LEU A 140 -1.42 -11.41 8.87
N CYS A 141 -0.15 -11.74 9.04
CA CYS A 141 0.66 -11.35 10.19
C CYS A 141 1.81 -10.48 9.70
N PHE A 142 1.89 -9.23 10.17
CA PHE A 142 2.98 -8.31 9.86
C PHE A 142 3.62 -7.74 11.13
N PRO A 143 4.86 -7.23 11.04
CA PRO A 143 5.50 -6.53 12.15
C PRO A 143 4.69 -5.27 12.56
N PRO A 144 4.66 -4.89 13.86
CA PRO A 144 3.92 -3.73 14.35
C PRO A 144 4.23 -2.41 13.62
N GLY A 145 5.48 -2.21 13.18
CA GLY A 145 5.90 -1.02 12.42
C GLY A 145 5.24 -0.87 11.04
N LEU A 146 4.50 -1.87 10.55
CA LEU A 146 3.67 -1.70 9.37
C LEU A 146 2.47 -0.78 9.64
N SER A 147 1.86 -0.84 10.83
CA SER A 147 0.68 -0.01 11.18
C SER A 147 0.98 1.47 10.99
N VAL A 148 2.08 1.95 11.57
CA VAL A 148 2.49 3.37 11.51
C VAL A 148 2.64 3.86 10.08
N ARG A 149 3.18 3.02 9.18
CA ARG A 149 3.36 3.37 7.76
C ARG A 149 2.02 3.42 7.02
N LEU A 150 1.11 2.48 7.33
CA LEU A 150 -0.23 2.48 6.75
C LEU A 150 -1.03 3.70 7.24
N ASP A 151 -0.94 4.04 8.52
CA ASP A 151 -1.60 5.20 9.12
C ASP A 151 -1.10 6.50 8.49
N LEU A 152 0.21 6.65 8.31
CA LEU A 152 0.80 7.81 7.62
C LEU A 152 0.33 7.91 6.16
N ALA A 153 0.31 6.78 5.44
CA ALA A 153 -0.15 6.76 4.05
C ALA A 153 -1.64 7.13 3.94
N LEU A 154 -2.49 6.61 4.84
CA LEU A 154 -3.90 6.99 4.91
C LEU A 154 -4.06 8.47 5.23
N TYR A 155 -3.30 8.98 6.19
CA TYR A 155 -3.32 10.38 6.58
C TYR A 155 -2.98 11.31 5.39
N GLN A 156 -1.89 11.03 4.68
CA GLN A 156 -1.50 11.80 3.48
C GLN A 156 -2.57 11.73 2.38
N LEU A 157 -3.15 10.56 2.16
CA LEU A 157 -4.18 10.39 1.14
C LEU A 157 -5.49 11.11 1.50
N VAL A 158 -5.88 11.09 2.78
CA VAL A 158 -7.03 11.84 3.28
C VAL A 158 -6.81 13.35 3.13
N ILE A 159 -5.61 13.85 3.42
CA ILE A 159 -5.26 15.26 3.17
C ILE A 159 -5.41 15.59 1.69
N CYS A 160 -4.87 14.77 0.79
CA CYS A 160 -5.00 14.97 -0.65
C CYS A 160 -6.48 15.03 -1.07
N ALA A 161 -7.30 14.08 -0.63
CA ALA A 161 -8.73 14.06 -0.92
C ALA A 161 -9.45 15.30 -0.37
N ARG A 162 -9.09 15.76 0.85
CA ARG A 162 -9.63 17.00 1.44
C ARG A 162 -9.28 18.23 0.61
N CYS A 163 -8.02 18.38 0.19
CA CYS A 163 -7.57 19.47 -0.65
C CYS A 163 -8.34 19.52 -1.97
N VAL A 164 -8.49 18.37 -2.63
CA VAL A 164 -9.23 18.25 -3.89
C VAL A 164 -10.70 18.62 -3.70
N TYR A 165 -11.35 18.08 -2.65
CA TYR A 165 -12.75 18.37 -2.34
C TYR A 165 -12.97 19.86 -2.07
N ALA A 166 -12.16 20.47 -1.19
CA ALA A 166 -12.32 21.86 -0.83
C ALA A 166 -11.99 22.80 -2.01
N THR A 167 -11.03 22.44 -2.87
CA THR A 167 -10.75 23.19 -4.10
C THR A 167 -11.93 23.12 -5.06
N THR A 168 -12.50 21.93 -5.22
CA THR A 168 -13.69 21.69 -6.05
C THR A 168 -14.87 22.51 -5.55
N LYS A 169 -15.09 22.52 -4.23
CA LYS A 169 -16.15 23.31 -3.59
C LYS A 169 -15.96 24.81 -3.82
N SER A 170 -14.75 25.34 -3.60
CA SER A 170 -14.45 26.77 -3.83
C SER A 170 -14.63 27.14 -5.31
N THR A 171 -14.16 26.28 -6.22
CA THR A 171 -14.31 26.47 -7.67
C THR A 171 -15.79 26.46 -8.07
N ALA A 172 -16.60 25.54 -7.53
CA ALA A 172 -18.04 25.50 -7.79
C ALA A 172 -18.75 26.77 -7.32
N GLN A 173 -18.38 27.30 -6.15
CA GLN A 173 -18.92 28.57 -5.65
C GLN A 173 -18.56 29.74 -6.58
N MET A 174 -17.32 29.78 -7.06
CA MET A 174 -16.85 30.80 -8.01
C MET A 174 -17.55 30.71 -9.36
N VAL A 175 -17.74 29.49 -9.89
CA VAL A 175 -18.55 29.25 -11.10
C VAL A 175 -19.95 29.78 -10.90
N ALA A 176 -20.60 29.48 -9.76
CA ALA A 176 -21.95 29.93 -9.48
C ALA A 176 -22.08 31.46 -9.45
N THR A 177 -21.06 32.18 -8.95
CA THR A 177 -21.05 33.65 -8.94
C THR A 177 -20.71 34.26 -10.31
N GLN A 178 -19.81 33.65 -11.08
CA GLN A 178 -19.38 34.18 -12.38
C GLN A 178 -20.30 33.80 -13.55
N MET A 179 -21.11 32.74 -13.43
CA MET A 179 -22.15 32.40 -14.41
C MET A 179 -23.21 33.52 -14.56
N ALA A 180 -23.34 34.41 -13.57
CA ALA A 180 -24.14 35.62 -13.70
C ALA A 180 -23.52 36.65 -14.69
N GLU A 181 -22.23 36.55 -14.97
CA GLU A 181 -21.43 37.52 -15.73
C GLU A 181 -20.99 37.01 -17.12
N GLN A 182 -21.38 35.79 -17.53
CA GLN A 182 -21.08 35.13 -18.83
C GLN A 182 -19.58 34.92 -19.16
N THR A 183 -18.67 35.02 -18.21
CA THR A 183 -17.25 34.71 -18.39
C THR A 183 -16.95 33.26 -17.96
N GLY A 184 -16.26 32.51 -18.82
CA GLY A 184 -15.74 31.18 -18.46
C GLY A 184 -14.61 31.28 -17.44
N LEU A 185 -14.49 30.30 -16.54
CA LEU A 185 -13.43 30.32 -15.51
C LEU A 185 -12.06 29.98 -16.11
N ASP A 186 -11.10 30.87 -15.90
CA ASP A 186 -9.71 30.65 -16.26
C ASP A 186 -9.01 29.69 -15.28
N ALA A 187 -8.24 28.75 -15.82
CA ALA A 187 -7.48 27.77 -15.06
C ALA A 187 -6.47 28.43 -14.09
N ALA A 188 -5.85 29.55 -14.49
CA ALA A 188 -4.92 30.26 -13.61
C ALA A 188 -5.64 30.93 -12.43
N MET A 189 -6.87 31.40 -12.64
CA MET A 189 -7.72 31.94 -11.57
C MET A 189 -8.08 30.84 -10.55
N VAL A 190 -8.47 29.65 -11.02
CA VAL A 190 -8.75 28.50 -10.12
C VAL A 190 -7.52 28.13 -9.28
N ILE A 191 -6.33 28.13 -9.87
CA ILE A 191 -5.10 27.85 -9.12
C ILE A 191 -4.91 28.86 -7.99
N ARG A 192 -4.98 30.15 -8.33
CA ARG A 192 -4.63 31.25 -7.42
C ARG A 192 -5.68 31.46 -6.33
N GLU A 193 -6.96 31.42 -6.69
CA GLU A 193 -8.06 31.82 -5.80
C GLU A 193 -8.73 30.62 -5.10
N CYS A 194 -8.59 29.40 -5.64
CA CYS A 194 -9.19 28.20 -5.05
C CYS A 194 -8.14 27.24 -4.52
N LEU A 195 -7.27 26.72 -5.39
CA LEU A 195 -6.37 25.60 -5.06
C LEU A 195 -5.33 26.00 -4.01
N ALA A 196 -4.55 27.06 -4.27
CA ALA A 196 -3.49 27.51 -3.36
C ALA A 196 -4.01 27.82 -1.94
N PRO A 197 -5.02 28.69 -1.73
CA PRO A 197 -5.49 29.02 -0.39
C PRO A 197 -6.14 27.84 0.32
N THR A 198 -6.82 26.95 -0.43
CA THR A 198 -7.42 25.74 0.16
C THR A 198 -6.34 24.78 0.66
N VAL A 199 -5.30 24.55 -0.15
CA VAL A 199 -4.20 23.66 0.24
C VAL A 199 -3.48 24.22 1.45
N GLU A 200 -3.18 25.51 1.47
CA GLU A 200 -2.57 26.18 2.63
C GLU A 200 -3.44 26.04 3.87
N GLY A 201 -4.75 26.28 3.76
CA GLY A 201 -5.69 26.14 4.88
C GLY A 201 -5.78 24.71 5.42
N VAL A 202 -5.89 23.71 4.53
CA VAL A 202 -5.94 22.30 4.94
C VAL A 202 -4.64 21.89 5.63
N LEU A 203 -3.49 22.31 5.10
CA LEU A 203 -2.17 22.00 5.70
C LEU A 203 -1.97 22.72 7.04
N ALA A 204 -2.50 23.92 7.21
CA ALA A 204 -2.43 24.64 8.49
C ALA A 204 -3.32 24.00 9.57
N GLU A 205 -4.46 23.41 9.19
CA GLU A 205 -5.35 22.67 10.10
C GLU A 205 -4.84 21.28 10.48
N THR A 206 -3.89 20.74 9.70
CA THR A 206 -3.36 19.40 9.94
C THR A 206 -2.04 19.48 10.70
N ASP A 207 -2.05 19.13 11.99
CA ASP A 207 -0.84 18.82 12.75
C ASP A 207 -0.13 17.66 12.03
N THR A 208 0.85 17.97 11.17
CA THR A 208 1.66 16.95 10.52
C THR A 208 2.40 16.18 11.62
N PRO A 209 2.15 14.87 11.82
CA PRO A 209 2.98 14.09 12.71
C PRO A 209 4.39 14.08 12.10
N VAL A 210 5.33 14.76 12.76
CA VAL A 210 6.73 14.83 12.36
C VAL A 210 7.26 13.39 12.32
N SER A 211 7.58 12.91 11.12
CA SER A 211 8.24 11.63 10.93
C SER A 211 9.72 11.81 11.30
N SER A 212 10.08 11.52 12.55
CA SER A 212 11.49 11.33 12.94
C SER A 212 11.97 9.97 12.44
N THR A 213 12.17 9.84 11.13
CA THR A 213 12.99 8.76 10.55
C THR A 213 14.45 9.19 10.55
N THR A 214 15.07 9.22 11.72
CA THR A 214 16.52 9.05 11.85
C THR A 214 16.76 7.62 12.33
N PRO A 215 17.44 6.75 11.57
CA PRO A 215 17.93 5.50 12.13
C PRO A 215 18.97 5.84 13.21
N PRO A 216 19.00 5.14 14.36
CA PRO A 216 20.12 5.30 15.28
C PRO A 216 21.37 4.81 14.55
N GLU A 217 22.31 5.73 14.33
CA GLU A 217 23.68 5.40 13.95
C GLU A 217 24.24 4.45 15.03
N THR A 218 24.43 3.19 14.64
CA THR A 218 25.25 2.24 15.40
C THR A 218 26.68 2.78 15.42
N SER A 219 27.04 3.44 16.52
CA SER A 219 28.43 3.73 16.87
C SER A 219 28.91 2.68 17.86
N LEU A 220 29.80 1.81 17.35
CA LEU A 220 30.84 1.00 18.02
C LEU A 220 30.52 0.31 19.36
#